data_AF-A0A5D2TX83-F1
#
_entry.id   AF-A0A5D2TX83-F1
#
_cell.length_a   1.000
_cell.length_b   1.000
_cell.length_c   1.000
_cell.angle_alpha   90.00
_cell.angle_beta   90.00
_cell.angle_gamma   90.00
#
_symmetry.space_group_name_H-M   'P 1'
#
loop_
_entity.id
_entity.type
_entity.pdbx_description
1 polymer ?
#
loop_
_entity_poly.entity_id
_entity_poly.type
_entity_poly.pdbx_seq_one_letter_code
_entity_poly.pdbx_strand_id
1 'polypeptide(L)'
;MTGLRIFEELLEVDYLPRSCSKAMRAVGVVEATCEEIFGLVMSMDGTRFEWDCSFQYGSLVEEVDGHTAILYHRLQLDWFSMFVWPRDLCYVRYWRRNDDGSYVVLFRSREHENCGPQPGYVRAHVESGGFNISPLKSRNGKSRTQVQHLMQIDLKGWGVGCISAFQQHCLLQMLNSVAGLREWFAQTDERGAPPRIPVMVNMASSSVSLKKTRKIDELSVPPAPSLYQMNAASRNSLLMDEYSDEDEEQMLEAEQEPYPTRSDYHVKRTALEEEPIEKIDLSCFSGNLRRDDCDNSRDCWRISDGNNFRVRSKHFCYNKTKIPAGKHLMDLVAVDWFKDSKRMDHVARRQGCAAQVASEKGFFSLIFNFQVPGSTHYSMVFYFVTRELVPGSLLQRFVDGDDEFRNSRLKLIPSVPKGSWIVRQSVGSTPCLLGKAVDCNYIRGPKYLEVDIDIGSSTVANGVLGLVTGVIRTLVVDMAFLVQANTTDELPERLIGAVRASHIELSSAIVPKLDVDPS
;
A
#
# COMPACT_ATOMS: atom_id res chain seq x y z
N MET A 1 18.83 10.11 -22.99
CA MET A 1 18.50 9.09 -21.98
C MET A 1 16.99 9.11 -21.76
N THR A 2 16.32 7.98 -21.90
CA THR A 2 14.86 7.83 -22.01
C THR A 2 14.06 8.11 -20.74
N GLY A 3 14.66 8.62 -19.65
CA GLY A 3 13.97 9.01 -18.41
C GLY A 3 13.19 7.90 -17.67
N LEU A 4 13.11 6.69 -18.24
CA LEU A 4 12.47 5.51 -17.69
C LEU A 4 13.48 4.75 -16.86
N ARG A 5 13.17 4.50 -15.59
CA ARG A 5 14.00 3.69 -14.69
C ARG A 5 13.21 2.44 -14.32
N ILE A 6 13.82 1.27 -14.49
CA ILE A 6 13.22 -0.02 -14.14
C ILE A 6 13.99 -0.62 -12.98
N PHE A 7 13.26 -1.08 -11.97
CA PHE A 7 13.79 -1.64 -10.74
C PHE A 7 13.20 -3.04 -10.54
N GLU A 8 14.01 -3.97 -10.05
CA GLU A 8 13.51 -5.22 -9.46
C GLU A 8 13.23 -4.95 -7.98
N GLU A 9 12.03 -5.26 -7.50
CA GLU A 9 11.71 -5.14 -6.09
C GLU A 9 12.11 -6.43 -5.36
N LEU A 10 12.98 -6.31 -4.37
CA LEU A 10 13.35 -7.42 -3.51
C LEU A 10 12.21 -7.63 -2.50
N LEU A 11 11.52 -8.76 -2.62
CA LEU A 11 10.58 -9.20 -1.60
C LEU A 11 11.37 -9.77 -0.42
N GLU A 12 11.35 -9.07 0.72
CA GLU A 12 11.81 -9.60 2.01
C GLU A 12 10.82 -10.67 2.51
N VAL A 13 10.90 -11.87 1.94
CA VAL A 13 10.12 -13.02 2.39
C VAL A 13 11.07 -14.18 2.63
N ASP A 14 11.11 -14.67 3.88
CA ASP A 14 11.97 -15.76 4.34
C ASP A 14 11.74 -17.10 3.60
N TYR A 15 10.64 -17.20 2.86
CA TYR A 15 10.29 -18.34 2.01
C TYR A 15 9.73 -17.85 0.67
N LEU A 16 10.55 -17.86 -0.37
CA LEU A 16 10.07 -17.85 -1.75
C LEU A 16 9.86 -19.32 -2.18
N PRO A 17 8.62 -19.76 -2.47
CA PRO A 17 8.44 -20.96 -3.28
C PRO A 17 9.21 -20.77 -4.58
N ARG A 18 9.85 -21.83 -5.09
CA ARG A 18 10.68 -21.84 -6.33
C ARG A 18 9.95 -21.37 -7.62
N SER A 19 8.69 -20.92 -7.52
CA SER A 19 7.82 -20.45 -8.60
C SER A 19 7.41 -18.98 -8.51
N CYS A 20 7.94 -18.20 -7.55
CA CYS A 20 7.51 -16.80 -7.36
C CYS A 20 8.00 -15.89 -8.50
N SER A 21 7.07 -15.22 -9.18
CA SER A 21 7.37 -14.18 -10.17
C SER A 21 8.03 -12.98 -9.50
N LYS A 22 9.14 -12.48 -10.06
CA LYS A 22 9.79 -11.24 -9.62
C LYS A 22 8.84 -10.06 -9.78
N ALA A 23 8.80 -9.17 -8.78
CA ALA A 23 8.11 -7.89 -8.89
C ALA A 23 9.05 -6.88 -9.57
N MET A 24 8.57 -6.18 -10.60
CA MET A 24 9.33 -5.14 -11.25
C MET A 24 8.52 -3.84 -11.29
N ARG A 25 9.24 -2.72 -11.20
CA ARG A 25 8.67 -1.38 -11.19
C ARG A 25 9.34 -0.52 -12.25
N ALA A 26 8.55 0.14 -13.09
CA ALA A 26 9.02 1.21 -13.95
C ALA A 26 8.59 2.58 -13.41
N VAL A 27 9.46 3.57 -13.53
CA VAL A 27 9.23 4.95 -13.11
C VAL A 27 9.59 5.89 -14.25
N GLY A 28 8.69 6.81 -14.56
CA GLY A 28 8.90 7.85 -15.58
C GLY A 28 8.20 9.15 -15.20
N VAL A 29 8.55 10.23 -15.89
CA VAL A 29 7.85 11.52 -15.76
C VAL A 29 7.10 11.80 -17.06
N VAL A 30 5.84 12.20 -16.93
CA VAL A 30 4.94 12.54 -18.01
C VAL A 30 4.55 14.02 -17.90
N GLU A 31 4.59 14.75 -19.01
CA GLU A 31 4.16 16.16 -19.08
C GLU A 31 2.63 16.23 -19.26
N ALA A 32 1.90 15.85 -18.20
CA ALA A 32 0.44 15.94 -18.13
C ALA A 32 -0.01 16.03 -16.67
N THR A 33 -1.27 16.37 -16.43
CA THR A 33 -1.86 16.35 -15.08
C THR A 33 -2.08 14.93 -14.59
N CYS A 34 -2.20 14.76 -13.27
CA CYS A 34 -2.49 13.45 -12.68
C CYS A 34 -3.86 12.93 -13.13
N GLU A 35 -4.85 13.82 -13.23
CA GLU A 35 -6.21 13.54 -13.69
C GLU A 35 -6.26 12.97 -15.11
N GLU A 36 -5.53 13.58 -16.06
CA GLU A 36 -5.49 13.14 -17.45
C GLU A 36 -4.85 11.75 -17.60
N ILE A 37 -3.73 11.54 -16.91
CA ILE A 37 -3.03 10.25 -16.92
C ILE A 37 -3.90 9.18 -16.28
N PHE A 38 -4.53 9.49 -15.15
CA PHE A 38 -5.46 8.60 -14.47
C PHE A 38 -6.62 8.21 -15.40
N GLY A 39 -7.26 9.17 -16.05
CA GLY A 39 -8.33 8.91 -17.01
C GLY A 39 -7.92 7.95 -18.13
N LEU A 40 -6.73 8.16 -18.71
CA LEU A 40 -6.19 7.29 -19.75
C LEU A 40 -5.89 5.87 -19.25
N VAL A 41 -5.26 5.74 -18.07
CA VAL A 41 -4.95 4.44 -17.44
C VAL A 41 -6.21 3.65 -17.07
N MET A 42 -7.29 4.35 -16.69
CA MET A 42 -8.56 3.75 -16.32
C MET A 42 -9.39 3.31 -17.52
N SER A 43 -9.14 3.85 -18.71
CA SER A 43 -9.77 3.38 -19.94
C SER A 43 -9.30 1.96 -20.30
N MET A 44 -10.25 1.14 -20.73
CA MET A 44 -10.03 -0.21 -21.26
C MET A 44 -10.54 -0.33 -22.70
N ASP A 45 -10.80 0.79 -23.37
CA ASP A 45 -11.28 0.81 -24.74
C ASP A 45 -10.18 0.51 -25.76
N GLY A 46 -10.56 0.52 -27.04
CA GLY A 46 -9.65 0.28 -28.14
C GLY A 46 -8.48 1.27 -28.22
N THR A 47 -8.53 2.46 -27.62
CA THR A 47 -7.41 3.43 -27.71
C THR A 47 -6.21 3.02 -26.86
N ARG A 48 -6.37 2.08 -25.92
CA ARG A 48 -5.31 1.68 -25.00
C ARG A 48 -4.11 1.03 -25.69
N PHE A 49 -4.30 0.32 -26.81
CA PHE A 49 -3.18 -0.29 -27.54
C PHE A 49 -2.20 0.76 -28.09
N GLU A 50 -2.62 2.02 -28.23
CA GLU A 50 -1.78 3.10 -28.78
C GLU A 50 -0.63 3.48 -27.83
N TRP A 51 -0.76 3.23 -26.53
CA TRP A 51 0.26 3.53 -25.52
C TRP A 51 0.68 2.32 -24.67
N ASP A 52 -0.16 1.28 -24.56
CA ASP A 52 0.13 0.04 -23.85
C ASP A 52 0.31 -1.10 -24.85
N CYS A 53 1.56 -1.38 -25.25
CA CYS A 53 1.87 -2.43 -26.23
C CYS A 53 1.54 -3.85 -25.74
N SER A 54 1.29 -4.04 -24.43
CA SER A 54 0.87 -5.32 -23.88
C SER A 54 -0.64 -5.54 -23.93
N PHE A 55 -1.42 -4.51 -24.30
CA PHE A 55 -2.87 -4.56 -24.34
C PHE A 55 -3.39 -5.07 -25.69
N GLN A 56 -4.18 -6.15 -25.67
CA GLN A 56 -4.91 -6.62 -26.85
C GLN A 56 -6.40 -6.26 -26.80
N TYR A 57 -7.02 -6.49 -25.64
CA TYR A 57 -8.47 -6.28 -25.43
C TYR A 57 -8.77 -6.17 -23.94
N GLY A 58 -9.77 -5.36 -23.60
CA GLY A 58 -10.22 -5.18 -22.22
C GLY A 58 -11.74 -4.99 -22.13
N SER A 59 -12.33 -5.44 -21.04
CA SER A 59 -13.74 -5.18 -20.75
C SER A 59 -14.01 -5.14 -19.25
N LEU A 60 -14.99 -4.31 -18.86
CA LEU A 60 -15.57 -4.33 -17.53
C LEU A 60 -16.43 -5.60 -17.38
N VAL A 61 -16.14 -6.41 -16.36
CA VAL A 61 -16.94 -7.59 -16.00
C VAL A 61 -18.01 -7.18 -15.00
N GLU A 62 -17.62 -6.46 -13.96
CA GLU A 62 -18.50 -6.01 -12.89
C GLU A 62 -17.96 -4.72 -12.29
N GLU A 63 -18.84 -3.75 -12.05
CA GLU A 63 -18.54 -2.60 -11.21
C GLU A 63 -19.04 -2.92 -9.80
N VAL A 64 -18.10 -3.11 -8.87
CA VAL A 64 -18.40 -3.50 -7.49
C VAL A 64 -18.85 -2.26 -6.72
N ASP A 65 -18.10 -1.16 -6.90
CA ASP A 65 -18.41 0.17 -6.38
C ASP A 65 -17.69 1.24 -7.24
N GLY A 66 -17.83 2.53 -6.91
CA GLY A 66 -17.20 3.61 -7.67
C GLY A 66 -15.66 3.64 -7.65
N HIS A 67 -15.03 2.82 -6.81
CA HIS A 67 -13.57 2.68 -6.65
C HIS A 67 -13.05 1.30 -7.09
N THR A 68 -13.91 0.30 -7.18
CA THR A 68 -13.55 -1.11 -7.35
C THR A 68 -14.30 -1.73 -8.52
N ALA A 69 -13.57 -2.31 -9.46
CA ALA A 69 -14.13 -2.98 -10.62
C ALA A 69 -13.41 -4.30 -10.91
N ILE A 70 -14.13 -5.28 -11.44
CA ILE A 70 -13.56 -6.52 -11.97
C ILE A 70 -13.40 -6.37 -13.47
N LEU A 71 -12.19 -6.63 -13.97
CA LEU A 71 -11.83 -6.47 -15.37
C LEU A 71 -11.39 -7.79 -15.99
N TYR A 72 -11.76 -7.96 -17.25
CA TYR A 72 -11.19 -8.95 -18.14
C TYR A 72 -10.18 -8.27 -19.08
N HIS A 73 -9.01 -8.86 -19.27
CA HIS A 73 -7.94 -8.29 -20.09
C HIS A 73 -7.19 -9.40 -20.82
N ARG A 74 -6.99 -9.25 -22.13
CA ARG A 74 -6.14 -10.09 -22.96
C ARG A 74 -4.81 -9.41 -23.23
N LEU A 75 -3.73 -10.15 -22.99
CA LEU A 75 -2.37 -9.66 -23.15
C LEU A 75 -1.85 -9.98 -24.56
N GLN A 76 -1.21 -9.01 -25.18
CA GLN A 76 -0.33 -9.20 -26.32
C GLN A 76 1.10 -9.44 -25.82
N LEU A 77 1.65 -10.63 -26.11
CA LEU A 77 3.01 -11.01 -25.75
C LEU A 77 3.75 -11.39 -27.05
N ASP A 78 4.73 -10.59 -27.47
CA ASP A 78 5.33 -10.72 -28.82
C ASP A 78 6.41 -11.81 -28.93
N TRP A 79 6.65 -12.60 -27.87
CA TRP A 79 7.74 -13.56 -27.84
C TRP A 79 7.29 -14.97 -28.24
N PHE A 80 7.81 -15.44 -29.39
CA PHE A 80 7.74 -16.81 -29.90
C PHE A 80 6.33 -17.44 -29.88
N SER A 81 5.42 -16.81 -30.62
CA SER A 81 3.99 -17.17 -30.75
C SER A 81 3.70 -18.62 -31.16
N MET A 82 4.70 -19.36 -31.67
CA MET A 82 4.54 -20.77 -32.01
C MET A 82 4.50 -21.73 -30.82
N PHE A 83 5.01 -21.35 -29.64
CA PHE A 83 5.13 -22.25 -28.48
C PHE A 83 4.51 -21.68 -27.20
N VAL A 84 4.00 -20.46 -27.26
CA VAL A 84 3.53 -19.68 -26.12
C VAL A 84 2.09 -19.27 -26.40
N TRP A 85 1.14 -19.90 -25.71
CA TRP A 85 -0.28 -19.58 -25.82
C TRP A 85 -0.57 -18.13 -25.37
N PRO A 86 -1.57 -17.43 -25.93
CA PRO A 86 -1.90 -16.09 -25.48
C PRO A 86 -2.41 -16.11 -24.03
N ARG A 87 -2.23 -14.99 -23.30
CA ARG A 87 -2.63 -14.88 -21.89
C ARG A 87 -3.86 -14.02 -21.74
N ASP A 88 -4.77 -14.47 -20.89
CA ASP A 88 -5.87 -13.65 -20.39
C ASP A 88 -5.76 -13.45 -18.88
N LEU A 89 -6.45 -12.44 -18.38
CA LEU A 89 -6.47 -12.02 -17.00
C LEU A 89 -7.91 -11.74 -16.56
N CYS A 90 -8.20 -12.11 -15.33
CA CYS A 90 -9.34 -11.61 -14.56
C CYS A 90 -8.78 -11.04 -13.27
N TYR A 91 -9.01 -9.75 -13.02
CA TYR A 91 -8.46 -9.08 -11.85
C TYR A 91 -9.41 -8.02 -11.32
N VAL A 92 -9.33 -7.80 -10.01
CA VAL A 92 -9.92 -6.63 -9.37
C VAL A 92 -8.99 -5.44 -9.58
N ARG A 93 -9.56 -4.32 -10.00
CA ARG A 93 -8.95 -3.00 -10.04
C ARG A 93 -9.57 -2.13 -8.96
N TYR A 94 -8.78 -1.74 -7.98
CA TYR A 94 -9.17 -0.74 -6.98
C TYR A 94 -8.40 0.56 -7.24
N TRP A 95 -9.02 1.71 -7.00
CA TRP A 95 -8.33 2.99 -7.08
C TRP A 95 -8.76 3.98 -5.99
N ARG A 96 -7.84 4.87 -5.63
CA ARG A 96 -8.12 6.02 -4.76
C ARG A 96 -7.34 7.26 -5.19
N ARG A 97 -7.85 8.42 -4.79
CA ARG A 97 -7.15 9.70 -4.86
C ARG A 97 -6.76 10.12 -3.45
N ASN A 98 -5.51 10.53 -3.27
CA ASN A 98 -4.99 11.04 -2.02
C ASN A 98 -5.17 12.57 -1.95
N ASP A 99 -5.10 13.12 -0.74
CA ASP A 99 -5.27 14.57 -0.50
C ASP A 99 -4.21 15.44 -1.18
N ASP A 100 -3.02 14.88 -1.45
CA ASP A 100 -1.94 15.54 -2.19
C ASP A 100 -2.19 15.60 -3.71
N GLY A 101 -3.33 15.07 -4.18
CA GLY A 101 -3.72 14.99 -5.58
C GLY A 101 -3.19 13.77 -6.32
N SER A 102 -2.41 12.89 -5.67
CA SER A 102 -1.93 11.65 -6.29
C SER A 102 -3.04 10.61 -6.43
N TYR A 103 -2.94 9.76 -7.46
CA TYR A 103 -3.82 8.61 -7.68
C TYR A 103 -3.05 7.32 -7.49
N VAL A 104 -3.70 6.36 -6.85
CA VAL A 104 -3.19 4.99 -6.69
C VAL A 104 -4.20 4.05 -7.32
N VAL A 105 -3.75 3.24 -8.27
CA VAL A 105 -4.55 2.22 -8.98
C VAL A 105 -3.89 0.87 -8.75
N LEU A 106 -4.64 -0.13 -8.34
CA LEU A 106 -4.13 -1.40 -7.85
C LEU A 106 -4.84 -2.56 -8.54
N PHE A 107 -4.07 -3.56 -8.95
CA PHE A 107 -4.53 -4.74 -9.67
C PHE A 107 -4.18 -6.00 -8.88
N ARG A 108 -5.15 -6.92 -8.77
CA ARG A 108 -4.89 -8.26 -8.24
C ARG A 108 -5.80 -9.28 -8.89
N SER A 109 -5.25 -10.41 -9.33
CA SER A 109 -6.06 -11.46 -9.94
C SER A 109 -7.04 -12.09 -8.95
N ARG A 110 -8.26 -12.32 -9.42
CA ARG A 110 -9.36 -12.93 -8.67
C ARG A 110 -10.16 -13.83 -9.60
N GLU A 111 -10.71 -14.91 -9.05
CA GLU A 111 -11.71 -15.72 -9.75
C GLU A 111 -13.06 -15.02 -9.67
N HIS A 112 -13.86 -15.16 -10.73
CA HIS A 112 -15.18 -14.54 -10.82
C HIS A 112 -16.10 -15.42 -11.66
N GLU A 113 -17.35 -15.60 -11.23
CA GLU A 113 -18.32 -16.49 -11.88
C GLU A 113 -18.57 -16.08 -13.34
N ASN A 114 -18.67 -14.77 -13.58
CA ASN A 114 -18.89 -14.21 -14.92
C ASN A 114 -17.60 -14.05 -15.75
N CYS A 115 -16.44 -14.51 -15.25
CA CYS A 115 -15.14 -14.38 -15.93
C CYS A 115 -14.27 -15.63 -15.77
N GLY A 116 -14.83 -16.78 -16.17
CA GLY A 116 -14.10 -18.05 -16.21
C GLY A 116 -12.97 -18.10 -17.26
N PRO A 117 -12.07 -19.10 -17.19
CA PRO A 117 -11.01 -19.32 -18.17
C PRO A 117 -11.57 -19.43 -19.60
N GLN A 118 -10.91 -18.79 -20.56
CA GLN A 118 -11.37 -18.76 -21.94
C GLN A 118 -10.63 -19.78 -22.82
N PRO A 119 -11.33 -20.51 -23.72
CA PRO A 119 -10.69 -21.43 -24.66
C PRO A 119 -9.62 -20.73 -25.49
N GLY A 120 -8.46 -21.37 -25.63
CA GLY A 120 -7.32 -20.83 -26.39
C GLY A 120 -6.43 -19.84 -25.64
N TYR A 121 -6.73 -19.53 -24.37
CA TYR A 121 -5.92 -18.66 -23.53
C TYR A 121 -5.43 -19.39 -22.26
N VAL A 122 -4.25 -19.01 -21.78
CA VAL A 122 -3.74 -19.37 -20.46
C VAL A 122 -4.06 -18.23 -19.49
N ARG A 123 -4.81 -18.53 -18.42
CA ARG A 123 -5.14 -17.55 -17.37
C ARG A 123 -3.89 -17.22 -16.55
N ALA A 124 -3.29 -16.07 -16.85
CA ALA A 124 -2.23 -15.52 -16.02
C ALA A 124 -2.78 -15.04 -14.67
N HIS A 125 -1.89 -14.86 -13.70
CA HIS A 125 -2.23 -14.44 -12.35
C HIS A 125 -1.35 -13.27 -11.93
N VAL A 126 -1.97 -12.10 -11.77
CA VAL A 126 -1.32 -10.92 -11.19
C VAL A 126 -1.37 -11.08 -9.67
N GLU A 127 -0.21 -11.35 -9.07
CA GLU A 127 -0.04 -11.37 -7.62
C GLU A 127 -0.21 -9.97 -7.04
N SER A 128 0.39 -8.99 -7.72
CA SER A 128 0.40 -7.58 -7.35
C SER A 128 0.73 -6.71 -8.56
N GLY A 129 -0.07 -5.71 -8.88
CA GLY A 129 0.27 -4.72 -9.89
C GLY A 129 -0.44 -3.40 -9.67
N GLY A 130 -0.09 -2.37 -10.42
CA GLY A 130 -0.77 -1.08 -10.30
C GLY A 130 0.03 0.12 -10.77
N PHE A 131 -0.62 1.29 -10.68
CA PHE A 131 -0.03 2.58 -10.97
C PHE A 131 -0.03 3.49 -9.73
N ASN A 132 1.07 4.20 -9.50
CA ASN A 132 1.11 5.37 -8.62
C ASN A 132 1.40 6.61 -9.48
N ILE A 133 0.49 7.58 -9.44
CA ILE A 133 0.46 8.76 -10.30
C ILE A 133 0.54 9.96 -9.36
N SER A 134 1.72 10.57 -9.22
CA SER A 134 1.98 11.60 -8.21
C SER A 134 2.38 12.94 -8.85
N PRO A 135 1.83 14.08 -8.40
CA PRO A 135 2.17 15.37 -8.97
C PRO A 135 3.61 15.74 -8.63
N LEU A 136 4.28 16.41 -9.58
CA LEU A 136 5.59 17.03 -9.38
C LEU A 136 5.48 18.55 -9.46
N LYS A 137 6.45 19.26 -8.88
CA LYS A 137 6.58 20.71 -9.06
C LYS A 137 6.62 21.04 -10.55
N SER A 138 5.72 21.93 -10.97
CA SER A 138 5.64 22.38 -12.37
C SER A 138 6.97 22.97 -12.82
N ARG A 139 7.34 22.71 -14.08
CA ARG A 139 8.56 23.26 -14.69
C ARG A 139 8.14 24.09 -15.89
N ASN A 140 8.56 25.36 -15.93
CA ASN A 140 8.23 26.30 -17.01
C ASN A 140 6.70 26.43 -17.25
N GLY A 141 5.89 26.39 -16.19
CA GLY A 141 4.43 26.48 -16.28
C GLY A 141 3.73 25.21 -16.76
N LYS A 142 4.46 24.16 -17.14
CA LYS A 142 3.89 22.85 -17.52
C LYS A 142 3.71 21.95 -16.30
N SER A 143 2.55 21.32 -16.23
CA SER A 143 2.25 20.24 -15.27
C SER A 143 3.15 19.05 -15.53
N ARG A 144 3.68 18.46 -14.46
CA ARG A 144 4.52 17.26 -14.53
C ARG A 144 4.03 16.26 -13.51
N THR A 145 3.96 15.01 -13.93
CA THR A 145 3.48 13.91 -13.10
C THR A 145 4.49 12.77 -13.13
N GLN A 146 4.86 12.26 -11.95
CA GLN A 146 5.61 11.03 -11.85
C GLN A 146 4.64 9.85 -11.94
N VAL A 147 4.91 8.94 -12.88
CA VAL A 147 4.15 7.70 -13.03
C VAL A 147 5.05 6.53 -12.66
N GLN A 148 4.58 5.71 -11.74
CA GLN A 148 5.18 4.44 -11.39
C GLN A 148 4.21 3.32 -11.79
N HIS A 149 4.67 2.36 -12.58
CA HIS A 149 3.94 1.13 -12.87
C HIS A 149 4.66 -0.04 -12.20
N LEU A 150 3.97 -0.75 -11.33
CA LEU A 150 4.48 -1.97 -10.71
C LEU A 150 3.71 -3.18 -11.23
N MET A 151 4.42 -4.27 -11.46
CA MET A 151 3.83 -5.52 -11.89
C MET A 151 4.58 -6.72 -11.33
N GLN A 152 3.83 -7.67 -10.79
CA GLN A 152 4.25 -8.99 -10.33
C GLN A 152 3.20 -9.97 -10.86
N ILE A 153 3.60 -10.76 -11.86
CA ILE A 153 2.68 -11.60 -12.62
C ILE A 153 3.29 -12.98 -12.86
N ASP A 154 2.49 -14.01 -12.57
CA ASP A 154 2.71 -15.38 -13.02
C ASP A 154 1.94 -15.61 -14.33
N LEU A 155 2.68 -15.77 -15.43
CA LEU A 155 2.09 -16.03 -16.74
C LEU A 155 1.54 -17.45 -16.91
N LYS A 156 1.83 -18.34 -15.95
CA LYS A 156 1.49 -19.78 -15.92
C LYS A 156 1.88 -20.54 -17.21
N GLY A 157 1.54 -21.82 -17.23
CA GLY A 157 1.70 -22.70 -18.39
C GLY A 157 3.01 -23.50 -18.41
N TRP A 158 3.03 -24.53 -19.25
CA TRP A 158 4.19 -25.40 -19.43
C TRP A 158 5.35 -24.65 -20.10
N GLY A 159 6.57 -24.76 -19.54
CA GLY A 159 7.81 -24.23 -20.13
C GLY A 159 8.16 -22.77 -19.78
N VAL A 160 7.22 -21.96 -19.29
CA VAL A 160 7.48 -20.54 -18.95
C VAL A 160 8.30 -20.39 -17.68
N GLY A 161 8.06 -21.22 -16.66
CA GLY A 161 8.87 -21.23 -15.43
C GLY A 161 10.32 -21.69 -15.65
N CYS A 162 10.61 -22.38 -16.76
CA CYS A 162 11.96 -22.80 -17.12
C CYS A 162 12.76 -21.71 -17.86
N ILE A 163 12.10 -20.67 -18.37
CA ILE A 163 12.73 -19.61 -19.17
C ILE A 163 12.51 -18.27 -18.47
N SER A 164 13.27 -18.03 -17.39
CA SER A 164 13.22 -16.76 -16.64
C SER A 164 13.36 -15.52 -17.55
N ALA A 165 14.09 -15.63 -18.66
CA ALA A 165 14.26 -14.54 -19.63
C ALA A 165 12.95 -14.16 -20.35
N PHE A 166 12.06 -15.12 -20.63
CA PHE A 166 10.78 -14.85 -21.27
C PHE A 166 9.85 -14.09 -20.32
N GLN A 167 9.74 -14.54 -19.07
CA GLN A 167 8.92 -13.84 -18.07
C GLN A 167 9.42 -12.42 -17.82
N GLN A 168 10.75 -12.23 -17.72
CA GLN A 168 11.35 -10.91 -17.62
C GLN A 168 11.06 -10.04 -18.85
N HIS A 169 11.14 -10.59 -20.06
CA HIS A 169 10.83 -9.84 -21.26
C HIS A 169 9.37 -9.38 -21.32
N CYS A 170 8.41 -10.28 -21.04
CA CYS A 170 6.99 -9.91 -21.00
C CYS A 170 6.73 -8.83 -19.94
N LEU A 171 7.38 -8.94 -18.78
CA LEU A 171 7.27 -7.95 -17.73
C LEU A 171 7.84 -6.58 -18.15
N LEU A 172 8.99 -6.57 -18.85
CA LEU A 172 9.54 -5.36 -19.45
C LEU A 172 8.62 -4.76 -20.51
N GLN A 173 7.97 -5.57 -21.36
CA GLN A 173 6.99 -5.09 -22.32
C GLN A 173 5.79 -4.42 -21.62
N MET A 174 5.24 -5.03 -20.58
CA MET A 174 4.16 -4.43 -19.79
C MET A 174 4.59 -3.10 -19.14
N LEU A 175 5.82 -3.04 -18.63
CA LEU A 175 6.37 -1.84 -18.00
C LEU A 175 6.72 -0.72 -19.00
N ASN A 176 6.91 -1.04 -20.29
CA ASN A 176 7.08 -0.02 -21.34
C ASN A 176 5.84 0.87 -21.53
N SER A 177 4.67 0.46 -21.01
CA SER A 177 3.48 1.32 -20.95
C SER A 177 3.76 2.70 -20.32
N VAL A 178 4.70 2.82 -19.38
CA VAL A 178 5.09 4.13 -18.81
C VAL A 178 5.75 5.03 -19.86
N ALA A 179 6.57 4.45 -20.75
CA ALA A 179 7.14 5.20 -21.87
C ALA A 179 6.07 5.52 -22.92
N GLY A 180 5.12 4.61 -23.16
CA GLY A 180 3.98 4.86 -24.06
C GLY A 180 3.07 5.99 -23.57
N LEU A 181 2.75 6.03 -22.26
CA LEU A 181 2.03 7.16 -21.64
C LEU A 181 2.75 8.49 -21.88
N ARG A 182 4.06 8.53 -21.69
CA ARG A 182 4.84 9.74 -21.94
C ARG A 182 4.72 10.19 -23.39
N GLU A 183 4.86 9.26 -24.32
CA GLU A 183 4.82 9.54 -25.76
C GLU A 183 3.42 10.01 -26.21
N TRP A 184 2.38 9.37 -25.70
CA TRP A 184 0.98 9.76 -25.93
C TRP A 184 0.71 11.23 -25.59
N PHE A 185 1.14 11.67 -24.40
CA PHE A 185 0.93 13.04 -23.96
C PHE A 185 1.86 14.03 -24.66
N ALA A 186 3.08 13.63 -25.03
CA ALA A 186 3.98 14.45 -25.82
C ALA A 186 3.40 14.81 -27.20
N GLN A 187 2.70 13.86 -27.84
CA GLN A 187 2.05 14.09 -29.14
C GLN A 187 0.78 14.94 -29.04
N THR A 188 0.07 14.86 -27.91
CA THR A 188 -1.19 15.59 -27.71
C THR A 188 -0.97 17.08 -27.44
N ASP A 189 0.17 17.46 -26.86
CA ASP A 189 0.60 18.85 -26.66
C ASP A 189 0.90 19.57 -28.01
N GLU A 190 1.23 18.82 -29.07
CA GLU A 190 1.48 19.38 -30.42
C GLU A 190 0.21 19.64 -31.26
N ARG A 191 -1.01 19.51 -30.72
CA ARG A 191 -2.28 19.73 -31.48
C ARG A 191 -2.53 21.20 -31.91
N GLY A 192 -1.54 22.08 -31.81
CA GLY A 192 -1.48 23.36 -32.54
C GLY A 192 -0.76 23.31 -33.89
N ALA A 193 -0.16 22.18 -34.28
CA ALA A 193 0.58 22.03 -35.54
C ALA A 193 -0.30 21.42 -36.66
N PRO A 194 -0.11 21.83 -37.94
CA PRO A 194 -0.95 21.40 -39.05
C PRO A 194 -0.80 19.89 -39.34
N PRO A 195 -1.81 19.24 -39.93
CA PRO A 195 -1.87 17.78 -40.03
C PRO A 195 -0.74 17.23 -40.91
N ARG A 196 -0.06 16.20 -40.42
CA ARG A 196 0.89 15.42 -41.22
C ARG A 196 0.15 14.39 -42.09
N ILE A 197 0.76 14.15 -43.25
CA ILE A 197 0.28 13.38 -44.41
C ILE A 197 -0.23 11.98 -44.00
N PRO A 198 -1.40 11.53 -44.51
CA PRO A 198 -1.95 10.22 -44.14
C PRO A 198 -1.05 9.07 -44.61
N VAL A 199 -0.81 8.13 -43.70
CA VAL A 199 -0.20 6.84 -44.01
C VAL A 199 -1.18 6.06 -44.89
N MET A 200 -0.79 5.77 -46.13
CA MET A 200 -1.54 4.89 -47.00
C MET A 200 -1.56 3.47 -46.42
N VAL A 201 -2.73 3.02 -45.99
CA VAL A 201 -3.02 1.60 -45.77
C VAL A 201 -3.13 0.96 -47.15
N ASN A 202 -2.18 0.10 -47.52
CA ASN A 202 -2.26 -0.69 -48.74
C ASN A 202 -3.41 -1.71 -48.63
N MET A 203 -4.59 -1.32 -49.11
CA MET A 203 -5.60 -2.24 -49.64
C MET A 203 -5.20 -2.61 -51.07
N ALA A 204 -4.86 -3.87 -51.32
CA ALA A 204 -5.19 -4.56 -52.57
C ALA A 204 -4.82 -6.05 -52.49
N SER A 205 -5.81 -6.87 -52.17
CA SER A 205 -5.97 -8.19 -52.79
C SER A 205 -6.55 -8.01 -54.21
N SER A 206 -6.05 -8.82 -55.16
CA SER A 206 -6.62 -9.20 -56.48
C SER A 206 -5.99 -8.61 -57.76
N SER A 207 -5.17 -9.44 -58.40
CA SER A 207 -5.03 -9.73 -59.85
C SER A 207 -5.16 -8.62 -60.91
N VAL A 208 -4.15 -8.53 -61.80
CA VAL A 208 -4.23 -8.88 -63.25
C VAL A 208 -2.85 -8.70 -63.93
N SER A 209 -2.58 -9.63 -64.84
CA SER A 209 -1.37 -9.86 -65.67
C SER A 209 -1.10 -8.77 -66.72
N LEU A 210 0.19 -8.45 -67.00
CA LEU A 210 0.74 -8.41 -68.37
C LEU A 210 2.28 -8.25 -68.42
N LYS A 211 2.84 -8.98 -69.39
CA LYS A 211 4.25 -9.21 -69.72
C LYS A 211 5.01 -7.94 -70.19
N LYS A 212 6.33 -7.89 -69.95
CA LYS A 212 7.42 -8.11 -70.95
C LYS A 212 8.72 -7.31 -70.63
N THR A 213 9.76 -8.06 -70.27
CA THR A 213 11.18 -7.98 -70.68
C THR A 213 11.85 -6.61 -70.94
N ARG A 214 12.91 -6.30 -70.17
CA ARG A 214 14.25 -5.96 -70.70
C ARG A 214 15.36 -6.10 -69.64
N LYS A 215 16.55 -6.39 -70.16
CA LYS A 215 17.76 -6.99 -69.58
C LYS A 215 18.72 -5.99 -68.93
N ILE A 216 19.38 -6.46 -67.86
CA ILE A 216 20.84 -6.44 -67.55
C ILE A 216 21.48 -5.06 -67.27
N ASP A 217 21.99 -4.85 -66.05
CA ASP A 217 23.44 -4.89 -65.83
C ASP A 217 23.82 -5.26 -64.39
N GLU A 218 24.86 -6.08 -64.30
CA GLU A 218 25.51 -6.61 -63.10
C GLU A 218 26.33 -5.53 -62.39
N LEU A 219 26.61 -5.72 -61.09
CA LEU A 219 27.94 -5.56 -60.47
C LEU A 219 27.90 -5.98 -58.98
N SER A 220 28.30 -7.24 -58.75
CA SER A 220 29.17 -7.78 -57.69
C SER A 220 29.20 -7.22 -56.24
N VAL A 221 28.81 -8.11 -55.32
CA VAL A 221 29.13 -8.30 -53.87
C VAL A 221 30.65 -8.64 -53.74
N PRO A 222 31.42 -8.46 -52.62
CA PRO A 222 31.17 -9.07 -51.28
C PRO A 222 31.84 -8.38 -50.05
N PRO A 223 31.96 -9.02 -48.86
CA PRO A 223 30.91 -9.35 -47.89
C PRO A 223 31.23 -8.78 -46.47
N ALA A 224 30.28 -8.93 -45.53
CA ALA A 224 30.49 -8.66 -44.10
C ALA A 224 31.52 -9.63 -43.46
N PRO A 225 32.11 -9.26 -42.30
CA PRO A 225 32.50 -10.23 -41.30
C PRO A 225 31.69 -10.11 -40.01
N SER A 226 31.46 -11.29 -39.44
CA SER A 226 30.76 -11.64 -38.22
C SER A 226 31.52 -11.33 -36.93
N LEU A 227 30.77 -11.45 -35.82
CA LEU A 227 31.21 -11.42 -34.42
C LEU A 227 32.50 -12.23 -34.10
N TYR A 228 33.16 -11.72 -33.06
CA TYR A 228 34.13 -12.32 -32.13
C TYR A 228 35.57 -11.77 -32.22
N GLN A 229 35.99 -11.25 -31.06
CA GLN A 229 37.35 -11.20 -30.52
C GLN A 229 38.03 -9.82 -30.50
N MET A 230 37.81 -9.06 -29.41
CA MET A 230 38.88 -8.80 -28.43
C MET A 230 38.31 -8.23 -27.13
N ASN A 231 38.42 -9.04 -26.07
CA ASN A 231 38.39 -8.61 -24.69
C ASN A 231 39.69 -7.82 -24.36
N ALA A 232 39.61 -7.07 -23.25
CA ALA A 232 40.70 -6.67 -22.36
C ALA A 232 41.25 -5.23 -22.49
N ALA A 233 40.53 -4.29 -21.89
CA ALA A 233 40.99 -3.23 -20.96
C ALA A 233 39.73 -2.44 -20.58
N SER A 234 39.33 -2.22 -19.33
CA SER A 234 40.10 -1.97 -18.13
C SER A 234 39.26 -2.39 -16.90
N ARG A 235 39.91 -3.06 -15.96
CA ARG A 235 39.41 -3.26 -14.60
C ARG A 235 39.61 -1.97 -13.80
N ASN A 236 38.74 -1.79 -12.81
CA ASN A 236 38.80 -0.86 -11.68
C ASN A 236 38.08 0.49 -11.86
N SER A 237 36.84 0.54 -11.37
CA SER A 237 36.39 1.61 -10.47
C SER A 237 35.17 1.12 -9.70
N LEU A 238 35.38 0.81 -8.42
CA LEU A 238 34.34 0.69 -7.41
C LEU A 238 33.87 2.10 -7.06
N LEU A 239 32.60 2.43 -7.26
CA LEU A 239 31.97 3.57 -6.59
C LEU A 239 30.51 3.24 -6.24
N MET A 240 30.15 3.72 -5.05
CA MET A 240 29.01 3.37 -4.20
C MET A 240 27.63 3.79 -4.72
N ASP A 241 26.63 3.13 -4.14
CA ASP A 241 25.22 3.53 -4.06
C ASP A 241 25.04 5.00 -3.64
N GLU A 242 24.22 5.73 -4.39
CA GLU A 242 23.54 6.94 -3.91
C GLU A 242 22.03 6.79 -4.16
N TYR A 243 21.31 6.40 -3.11
CA TYR A 243 19.93 6.80 -2.90
C TYR A 243 19.97 8.13 -2.17
N SER A 244 19.63 9.22 -2.87
CA SER A 244 19.43 10.53 -2.25
C SER A 244 17.93 10.81 -2.11
N ASP A 245 17.46 10.73 -0.86
CA ASP A 245 16.33 11.49 -0.35
C ASP A 245 16.80 12.94 -0.20
N GLU A 246 16.14 13.89 -0.88
CA GLU A 246 16.35 15.32 -0.60
C GLU A 246 15.05 15.95 -0.11
N ASP A 247 15.03 16.26 1.18
CA ASP A 247 14.66 17.55 1.75
C ASP A 247 15.30 17.65 3.17
N GLU A 248 16.61 17.91 3.25
CA GLU A 248 17.24 18.55 4.41
C GLU A 248 18.05 19.77 3.93
N GLU A 249 17.65 20.96 4.37
CA GLU A 249 18.35 22.22 4.11
C GLU A 249 19.67 22.27 4.91
N GLN A 250 20.78 22.51 4.20
CA GLN A 250 22.14 22.61 4.72
C GLN A 250 22.35 23.87 5.58
N MET A 251 22.87 23.68 6.80
CA MET A 251 23.60 24.72 7.54
C MET A 251 25.08 24.68 7.14
N LEU A 252 25.62 25.83 6.72
CA LEU A 252 27.05 26.04 6.50
C LEU A 252 27.79 26.17 7.85
N GLU A 253 28.83 25.34 8.02
CA GLU A 253 29.80 25.48 9.11
C GLU A 253 30.67 26.72 8.89
N ALA A 254 30.75 27.57 9.92
CA ALA A 254 31.80 28.56 10.07
C ALA A 254 32.74 28.10 11.20
N GLU A 255 34.03 28.22 10.92
CA GLU A 255 35.19 27.73 11.66
C GLU A 255 35.19 28.12 13.16
N GLN A 256 35.58 27.18 14.02
CA GLN A 256 35.94 27.44 15.42
C GLN A 256 37.46 27.71 15.54
N GLU A 257 37.80 28.78 16.23
CA GLU A 257 39.12 29.06 16.82
C GLU A 257 38.97 29.30 18.34
N PRO A 258 40.05 29.12 19.14
CA PRO A 258 40.01 28.36 20.39
C PRO A 258 39.79 29.16 21.69
N TYR A 259 39.39 28.42 22.73
CA TYR A 259 39.15 28.82 24.13
C TYR A 259 40.21 29.74 24.79
N PRO A 260 39.83 30.45 25.88
CA PRO A 260 40.27 29.95 27.18
C PRO A 260 39.21 29.92 28.29
N THR A 261 39.39 28.92 29.15
CA THR A 261 38.74 28.52 30.40
C THR A 261 38.49 29.64 31.42
N ARG A 262 37.30 29.68 32.05
CA ARG A 262 37.17 30.04 33.49
C ARG A 262 35.83 29.63 34.15
N SER A 263 35.99 28.75 35.14
CA SER A 263 35.29 28.54 36.43
C SER A 263 33.75 28.50 36.53
N ASP A 264 33.27 27.32 36.96
CA ASP A 264 32.36 27.06 38.09
C ASP A 264 31.27 28.09 38.42
N TYR A 265 30.02 27.74 38.13
CA TYR A 265 28.91 27.92 39.07
C TYR A 265 27.93 26.75 39.00
N HIS A 266 27.93 25.99 40.09
CA HIS A 266 27.03 24.88 40.39
C HIS A 266 25.61 25.43 40.65
N VAL A 267 24.65 25.14 39.77
CA VAL A 267 23.21 25.27 40.08
C VAL A 267 22.57 23.91 39.84
N LYS A 268 22.32 23.18 40.93
CA LYS A 268 21.52 21.96 40.97
C LYS A 268 20.14 22.25 40.39
N ARG A 269 19.86 21.80 39.17
CA ARG A 269 18.49 21.56 38.71
C ARG A 269 18.11 20.16 39.16
N THR A 270 17.25 20.12 40.16
CA THR A 270 16.54 18.96 40.65
C THR A 270 15.93 18.22 39.47
N ALA A 271 16.42 17.01 39.19
CA ALA A 271 15.69 16.05 38.39
C ALA A 271 14.41 15.75 39.15
N LEU A 272 13.26 16.08 38.56
CA LEU A 272 11.99 15.50 38.98
C LEU A 272 12.11 14.01 38.66
N GLU A 273 12.30 13.22 39.71
CA GLU A 273 12.19 11.77 39.67
C GLU A 273 10.81 11.43 39.10
N GLU A 274 10.77 10.84 37.90
CA GLU A 274 9.55 10.18 37.42
C GLU A 274 9.28 9.03 38.39
N GLU A 275 8.23 9.14 39.19
CA GLU A 275 7.80 8.05 40.07
C GLU A 275 7.61 6.76 39.25
N PRO A 276 8.04 5.60 39.77
CA PRO A 276 7.93 4.35 39.05
C PRO A 276 6.46 3.98 38.96
N ILE A 277 5.86 4.19 37.78
CA ILE A 277 4.52 3.68 37.47
C ILE A 277 4.55 2.16 37.71
N GLU A 278 3.90 1.70 38.78
CA GLU A 278 3.78 0.28 39.12
C GLU A 278 3.25 -0.49 37.90
N LYS A 279 4.12 -1.33 37.35
CA LYS A 279 3.85 -2.15 36.17
C LYS A 279 2.59 -2.99 36.39
N ILE A 280 1.61 -2.87 35.49
CA ILE A 280 0.37 -3.65 35.56
C ILE A 280 0.73 -5.14 35.42
N ASP A 281 0.23 -5.97 36.31
CA ASP A 281 0.36 -7.43 36.19
C ASP A 281 -0.54 -7.93 35.04
N LEU A 282 0.10 -8.20 33.90
CA LEU A 282 -0.57 -8.61 32.68
C LEU A 282 -1.00 -10.09 32.70
N SER A 283 -0.51 -10.91 33.64
CA SER A 283 -0.68 -12.37 33.63
C SER A 283 -2.14 -12.83 33.75
N CYS A 284 -3.00 -11.99 34.31
CA CYS A 284 -4.42 -12.25 34.49
C CYS A 284 -5.28 -12.00 33.25
N PHE A 285 -4.74 -11.32 32.23
CA PHE A 285 -5.45 -11.02 31.02
C PHE A 285 -5.20 -12.12 29.99
N SER A 286 -6.27 -12.55 29.34
CA SER A 286 -6.17 -13.47 28.21
C SER A 286 -7.09 -13.02 27.08
N GLY A 287 -6.56 -13.09 25.87
CA GLY A 287 -7.31 -13.04 24.63
C GLY A 287 -7.09 -14.33 23.86
N ASN A 288 -7.91 -14.60 22.86
CA ASN A 288 -7.81 -15.83 22.09
C ASN A 288 -6.64 -15.82 21.07
N LEU A 289 -6.16 -14.65 20.67
CA LEU A 289 -5.00 -14.52 19.79
C LEU A 289 -3.75 -14.53 20.67
N ARG A 290 -2.83 -15.43 20.38
CA ARG A 290 -1.62 -15.60 21.19
C ARG A 290 -0.72 -14.37 21.10
N ARG A 291 -0.16 -13.97 22.25
CA ARG A 291 0.94 -13.01 22.29
C ARG A 291 2.25 -13.73 22.02
N ASP A 292 3.06 -13.21 21.11
CA ASP A 292 4.41 -13.71 20.87
C ASP A 292 5.33 -12.58 20.38
N ASP A 293 6.44 -12.38 21.08
CA ASP A 293 7.38 -11.30 20.79
C ASP A 293 8.40 -11.68 19.71
N CYS A 294 8.44 -12.94 19.23
CA CYS A 294 9.35 -13.39 18.17
C CYS A 294 8.95 -12.86 16.78
N ASP A 295 9.92 -12.37 16.00
CA ASP A 295 9.65 -11.76 14.67
C ASP A 295 9.08 -12.74 13.64
N ASN A 296 9.41 -14.03 13.75
CA ASN A 296 8.98 -15.07 12.80
C ASN A 296 7.69 -15.79 13.22
N SER A 297 7.10 -15.38 14.34
CA SER A 297 5.88 -16.00 14.82
C SER A 297 4.69 -15.62 13.95
N ARG A 298 3.81 -16.60 13.77
CA ARG A 298 2.62 -16.49 12.92
C ARG A 298 1.37 -16.51 13.75
N ASP A 299 0.28 -15.95 13.22
CA ASP A 299 -1.02 -15.93 13.88
C ASP A 299 -0.92 -15.47 15.34
N CYS A 300 -0.30 -14.31 15.54
CA CYS A 300 0.00 -13.77 16.86
C CYS A 300 -0.02 -12.24 16.85
N TRP A 301 0.01 -11.67 18.05
CA TRP A 301 0.18 -10.24 18.24
C TRP A 301 1.33 -9.94 19.20
N ARG A 302 1.85 -8.72 19.13
CA ARG A 302 2.73 -8.13 20.14
C ARG A 302 2.53 -6.63 20.25
N ILE A 303 3.15 -6.02 21.24
CA ILE A 303 3.16 -4.56 21.40
C ILE A 303 4.14 -3.97 20.38
N SER A 304 3.71 -2.99 19.60
CA SER A 304 4.62 -2.26 18.69
C SER A 304 5.31 -1.12 19.43
N ASP A 305 6.60 -0.88 19.16
CA ASP A 305 7.32 0.29 19.67
C ASP A 305 6.63 1.57 19.17
N GLY A 306 6.32 2.48 20.10
CA GLY A 306 5.73 3.78 19.77
C GLY A 306 6.66 4.68 18.96
N ASN A 307 7.98 4.47 19.01
CA ASN A 307 8.95 5.22 18.23
C ASN A 307 8.86 4.93 16.72
N ASN A 308 8.22 3.82 16.32
CA ASN A 308 7.94 3.52 14.92
C ASN A 308 6.94 4.51 14.29
N PHE A 309 6.24 5.30 15.12
CA PHE A 309 5.21 6.24 14.68
C PHE A 309 5.62 7.68 14.95
N ARG A 310 5.29 8.56 13.99
CA ARG A 310 5.55 10.00 14.08
C ARG A 310 4.26 10.74 14.45
N VAL A 311 4.30 11.51 15.53
CA VAL A 311 3.17 12.28 16.07
C VAL A 311 3.48 13.77 16.11
N ARG A 312 2.45 14.63 16.18
CA ARG A 312 2.64 16.09 16.21
C ARG A 312 3.44 16.50 17.44
N SER A 313 4.53 17.25 17.22
CA SER A 313 5.38 17.77 18.29
C SER A 313 4.68 18.88 19.08
N LYS A 314 5.25 19.25 20.23
CA LYS A 314 4.79 20.41 21.04
C LYS A 314 4.74 21.71 20.23
N HIS A 315 5.62 21.85 19.23
CA HIS A 315 5.74 23.05 18.40
C HIS A 315 5.06 22.92 17.03
N PHE A 316 4.31 21.84 16.78
CA PHE A 316 3.71 21.53 15.49
C PHE A 316 2.86 22.68 14.92
N CYS A 317 2.17 23.45 15.76
CA CYS A 317 1.38 24.61 15.32
C CYS A 317 2.23 25.65 14.56
N TYR A 318 3.52 25.78 14.90
CA TYR A 318 4.44 26.78 14.34
C TYR A 318 5.28 26.23 13.19
N ASN A 319 5.87 25.04 13.35
CA ASN A 319 6.86 24.51 12.41
C ASN A 319 6.43 23.21 11.69
N LYS A 320 5.22 22.70 11.97
CA LYS A 320 4.68 21.45 11.42
C LYS A 320 5.56 20.21 11.66
N THR A 321 6.45 20.22 12.66
CA THR A 321 7.36 19.10 12.91
C THR A 321 6.71 17.95 13.66
N LYS A 322 7.02 16.73 13.26
CA LYS A 322 6.59 15.50 13.93
C LYS A 322 7.78 14.82 14.63
N ILE A 323 7.53 14.19 15.77
CA ILE A 323 8.53 13.48 16.58
C ILE A 323 8.12 12.01 16.75
N PRO A 324 9.07 11.09 17.05
CA PRO A 324 8.72 9.74 17.49
C PRO A 324 7.77 9.79 18.70
N ALA A 325 6.79 8.89 18.74
CA ALA A 325 5.71 9.00 19.72
C ALA A 325 6.10 8.56 21.15
N GLY A 326 7.12 7.72 21.28
CA GLY A 326 7.58 7.22 22.57
C GLY A 326 6.54 6.36 23.30
N LYS A 327 6.49 6.49 24.63
CA LYS A 327 5.68 5.64 25.52
C LYS A 327 4.18 5.86 25.34
N HIS A 328 3.45 4.75 25.21
CA HIS A 328 1.99 4.70 25.14
C HIS A 328 1.32 5.23 26.44
N LEU A 329 0.06 5.66 26.33
CA LEU A 329 -0.76 6.09 27.47
C LEU A 329 -1.38 4.91 28.22
N MET A 330 -1.68 3.82 27.52
CA MET A 330 -2.36 2.63 28.03
C MET A 330 -1.60 1.36 27.64
N ASP A 331 -1.73 0.31 28.44
CA ASP A 331 -1.10 -0.99 28.19
C ASP A 331 -2.04 -1.90 27.40
N LEU A 332 -1.57 -2.47 26.29
CA LEU A 332 -2.29 -3.50 25.55
C LEU A 332 -2.19 -4.83 26.31
N VAL A 333 -3.32 -5.38 26.74
CA VAL A 333 -3.34 -6.55 27.63
C VAL A 333 -3.84 -7.83 26.96
N ALA A 334 -4.71 -7.70 25.96
CA ALA A 334 -5.29 -8.83 25.25
C ALA A 334 -5.70 -8.41 23.84
N VAL A 335 -5.70 -9.40 22.94
CA VAL A 335 -6.27 -9.29 21.60
C VAL A 335 -7.15 -10.50 21.35
N ASP A 336 -8.37 -10.25 20.88
CA ASP A 336 -9.25 -11.31 20.40
C ASP A 336 -9.43 -11.23 18.89
N TRP A 337 -9.55 -12.40 18.27
CA TRP A 337 -9.77 -12.64 16.86
C TRP A 337 -11.02 -13.50 16.69
N PHE A 338 -12.11 -12.88 16.29
CA PHE A 338 -13.43 -13.51 16.20
C PHE A 338 -13.92 -13.62 14.78
N LYS A 339 -14.83 -14.56 14.58
CA LYS A 339 -15.65 -14.68 13.39
C LYS A 339 -17.08 -15.06 13.72
N ASP A 340 -18.04 -14.56 12.96
CA ASP A 340 -19.43 -15.00 13.03
C ASP A 340 -20.11 -14.81 11.65
N SER A 341 -21.28 -15.41 11.50
CA SER A 341 -22.25 -15.11 10.45
C SER A 341 -22.86 -13.71 10.54
N LYS A 342 -22.84 -13.09 11.73
CA LYS A 342 -23.40 -11.75 11.99
C LYS A 342 -22.34 -10.78 12.48
N ARG A 343 -22.63 -9.49 12.36
CA ARG A 343 -21.84 -8.42 12.99
C ARG A 343 -21.80 -8.62 14.51
N MET A 344 -20.63 -8.40 15.10
CA MET A 344 -20.36 -8.60 16.53
C MET A 344 -20.16 -7.25 17.22
N ASP A 345 -21.25 -6.66 17.68
CA ASP A 345 -21.25 -5.40 18.44
C ASP A 345 -21.16 -5.67 19.95
N HIS A 346 -20.66 -4.67 20.68
CA HIS A 346 -20.57 -4.68 22.15
C HIS A 346 -19.87 -5.92 22.72
N VAL A 347 -18.69 -6.26 22.21
CA VAL A 347 -17.92 -7.45 22.61
C VAL A 347 -17.50 -7.43 24.09
N ALA A 348 -17.47 -6.27 24.74
CA ALA A 348 -17.23 -6.14 26.18
C ALA A 348 -18.34 -6.77 27.04
N ARG A 349 -19.54 -7.03 26.49
CA ARG A 349 -20.61 -7.73 27.22
C ARG A 349 -20.30 -9.20 27.47
N ARG A 350 -19.36 -9.78 26.72
CA ARG A 350 -18.98 -11.19 26.84
C ARG A 350 -18.41 -11.47 28.23
N GLN A 351 -18.98 -12.47 28.90
CA GLN A 351 -18.50 -12.93 30.19
C GLN A 351 -17.04 -13.40 30.13
N GLY A 352 -16.22 -12.91 31.06
CA GLY A 352 -14.80 -13.24 31.16
C GLY A 352 -13.91 -12.54 30.12
N CYS A 353 -14.42 -11.53 29.40
CA CYS A 353 -13.55 -10.72 28.55
C CYS A 353 -12.54 -9.91 29.36
N ALA A 354 -11.44 -9.50 28.73
CA ALA A 354 -10.36 -8.76 29.37
C ALA A 354 -10.83 -7.45 30.03
N ALA A 355 -11.87 -6.79 29.48
CA ALA A 355 -12.44 -5.58 30.06
C ALA A 355 -13.15 -5.81 31.40
N GLN A 356 -13.83 -6.96 31.57
CA GLN A 356 -14.44 -7.33 32.86
C GLN A 356 -13.37 -7.61 33.91
N VAL A 357 -12.35 -8.39 33.55
CA VAL A 357 -11.18 -8.66 34.43
C VAL A 357 -10.48 -7.35 34.82
N ALA A 358 -10.33 -6.42 33.87
CA ALA A 358 -9.74 -5.11 34.14
C ALA A 358 -10.59 -4.32 35.15
N SER A 359 -11.91 -4.31 34.98
CA SER A 359 -12.83 -3.65 35.90
C SER A 359 -12.78 -4.24 37.31
N GLU A 360 -12.70 -5.56 37.46
CA GLU A 360 -12.55 -6.25 38.75
C GLU A 360 -11.25 -5.86 39.46
N LYS A 361 -10.19 -5.64 38.69
CA LYS A 361 -8.89 -5.16 39.19
C LYS A 361 -8.82 -3.64 39.37
N GLY A 362 -9.91 -2.92 39.13
CA GLY A 362 -10.02 -1.47 39.32
C GLY A 362 -9.47 -0.63 38.16
N PHE A 363 -9.11 -1.23 37.04
CA PHE A 363 -8.60 -0.53 35.86
C PHE A 363 -9.72 -0.01 34.95
N PHE A 364 -9.40 0.99 34.14
CA PHE A 364 -10.24 1.48 33.05
C PHE A 364 -9.79 0.88 31.71
N SER A 365 -10.72 0.44 30.88
CA SER A 365 -10.43 -0.15 29.56
C SER A 365 -10.87 0.73 28.39
N LEU A 366 -10.04 0.84 27.36
CA LEU A 366 -10.42 1.34 26.05
C LEU A 366 -10.31 0.18 25.05
N ILE A 367 -11.40 -0.10 24.35
CA ILE A 367 -11.54 -1.30 23.53
C ILE A 367 -11.79 -0.85 22.09
N PHE A 368 -10.98 -1.35 21.15
CA PHE A 368 -11.19 -1.11 19.73
C PHE A 368 -11.57 -2.43 19.05
N ASN A 369 -12.76 -2.50 18.48
CA ASN A 369 -13.28 -3.67 17.77
C ASN A 369 -13.31 -3.37 16.27
N PHE A 370 -12.32 -3.87 15.53
CA PHE A 370 -12.26 -3.72 14.07
C PHE A 370 -13.17 -4.75 13.41
N GLN A 371 -14.30 -4.29 12.90
CA GLN A 371 -15.32 -5.11 12.29
C GLN A 371 -15.11 -5.14 10.77
N VAL A 372 -14.95 -6.34 10.25
CA VAL A 372 -14.73 -6.63 8.84
C VAL A 372 -15.96 -7.38 8.32
N PRO A 373 -16.88 -6.70 7.63
CA PRO A 373 -18.03 -7.36 7.04
C PRO A 373 -17.65 -8.18 5.80
N GLY A 374 -18.46 -9.20 5.52
CA GLY A 374 -18.28 -10.12 4.41
C GLY A 374 -19.22 -11.31 4.51
N SER A 375 -18.99 -12.36 3.73
CA SER A 375 -19.72 -13.64 3.89
C SER A 375 -19.48 -14.30 5.24
N THR A 376 -18.37 -13.94 5.89
CA THR A 376 -18.08 -14.18 7.30
C THR A 376 -17.64 -12.84 7.88
N HIS A 377 -18.29 -12.42 8.95
CA HIS A 377 -17.90 -11.22 9.68
C HIS A 377 -16.72 -11.56 10.58
N TYR A 378 -15.64 -10.80 10.49
CA TYR A 378 -14.49 -10.92 11.38
C TYR A 378 -14.43 -9.72 12.32
N SER A 379 -13.96 -9.95 13.54
CA SER A 379 -13.74 -8.89 14.54
C SER A 379 -12.35 -9.06 15.17
N MET A 380 -11.48 -8.06 15.02
CA MET A 380 -10.23 -8.00 15.76
C MET A 380 -10.37 -6.98 16.90
N VAL A 381 -10.30 -7.46 18.14
CA VAL A 381 -10.58 -6.67 19.33
C VAL A 381 -9.30 -6.43 20.10
N PHE A 382 -8.98 -5.16 20.36
CA PHE A 382 -7.81 -4.74 21.13
C PHE A 382 -8.24 -4.18 22.49
N TYR A 383 -7.71 -4.74 23.58
CA TYR A 383 -8.02 -4.30 24.93
C TYR A 383 -6.85 -3.51 25.52
N PHE A 384 -7.01 -2.19 25.63
CA PHE A 384 -6.04 -1.32 26.29
C PHE A 384 -6.52 -0.98 27.70
N VAL A 385 -5.64 -0.99 28.70
CA VAL A 385 -6.00 -0.67 30.08
C VAL A 385 -5.11 0.42 30.67
N THR A 386 -5.66 1.15 31.63
CA THR A 386 -4.92 2.07 32.50
C THR A 386 -5.50 2.03 33.90
N ARG A 387 -4.71 2.42 34.91
CA ARG A 387 -5.19 2.53 36.28
C ARG A 387 -6.27 3.58 36.42
N GLU A 388 -5.94 4.79 35.99
CA GLU A 388 -6.84 5.94 36.06
C GLU A 388 -6.65 6.83 34.84
N LEU A 389 -7.73 7.51 34.44
CA LEU A 389 -7.68 8.55 33.43
C LEU A 389 -7.20 9.83 34.11
N VAL A 390 -6.12 10.42 33.60
CA VAL A 390 -5.58 11.67 34.15
C VAL A 390 -6.63 12.78 34.01
N PRO A 391 -7.04 13.44 35.12
CA PRO A 391 -8.05 14.49 35.09
C PRO A 391 -7.66 15.63 34.14
N GLY A 392 -8.61 16.07 33.31
CA GLY A 392 -8.42 17.14 32.32
C GLY A 392 -7.63 16.74 31.08
N SER A 393 -7.08 15.53 31.02
CA SER A 393 -6.33 15.06 29.86
C SER A 393 -7.21 14.94 28.61
N LEU A 394 -6.59 15.02 27.43
CA LEU A 394 -7.27 14.83 26.16
C LEU A 394 -7.93 13.44 26.06
N LEU A 395 -7.29 12.40 26.62
CA LEU A 395 -7.85 11.05 26.65
C LEU A 395 -9.11 10.97 27.52
N GLN A 396 -9.11 11.58 28.71
CA GLN A 396 -10.31 11.63 29.55
C GLN A 396 -11.44 12.38 28.82
N ARG A 397 -11.15 13.54 28.24
CA ARG A 397 -12.13 14.31 27.45
C ARG A 397 -12.68 13.53 26.26
N PHE A 398 -11.87 12.69 25.62
CA PHE A 398 -12.32 11.78 24.58
C PHE A 398 -13.26 10.69 25.10
N VAL A 399 -12.90 10.08 26.24
CA VAL A 399 -13.73 9.04 26.87
C VAL A 399 -15.09 9.59 27.29
N ASP A 400 -15.11 10.75 27.93
CA ASP A 400 -16.32 11.35 28.50
C ASP A 400 -17.05 12.32 27.53
N GLY A 401 -16.49 12.55 26.35
CA GLY A 401 -17.06 13.43 25.32
C GLY A 401 -18.27 12.82 24.60
N ASP A 402 -18.80 13.56 23.62
CA ASP A 402 -19.85 13.06 22.72
C ASP A 402 -19.25 12.41 21.46
N ASP A 403 -20.11 11.83 20.64
CA ASP A 403 -19.69 11.13 19.43
C ASP A 403 -19.15 12.09 18.35
N GLU A 404 -19.60 13.34 18.31
CA GLU A 404 -19.05 14.35 17.40
C GLU A 404 -17.59 14.66 17.75
N PHE A 405 -17.29 14.85 19.04
CA PHE A 405 -15.94 15.00 19.53
C PHE A 405 -15.11 13.74 19.25
N ARG A 406 -15.63 12.55 19.55
CA ARG A 406 -14.89 11.30 19.31
C ARG A 406 -14.59 11.09 17.82
N ASN A 407 -15.58 11.27 16.96
CA ASN A 407 -15.42 11.10 15.51
C ASN A 407 -14.43 12.10 14.91
N SER A 408 -14.44 13.35 15.40
CA SER A 408 -13.52 14.38 14.91
C SER A 408 -12.08 14.22 15.39
N ARG A 409 -11.83 13.38 16.42
CA ARG A 409 -10.53 13.25 17.09
C ARG A 409 -9.91 11.87 17.01
N LEU A 410 -10.67 10.79 16.88
CA LEU A 410 -10.12 9.43 16.84
C LEU A 410 -9.25 9.25 15.59
N LYS A 411 -7.99 8.86 15.80
CA LYS A 411 -6.99 8.75 14.75
C LYS A 411 -6.31 7.39 14.81
N LEU A 412 -6.00 6.85 13.63
CA LEU A 412 -5.26 5.61 13.43
C LEU A 412 -4.04 5.90 12.56
N ILE A 413 -2.89 5.39 12.96
CA ILE A 413 -1.68 5.36 12.13
C ILE A 413 -1.40 3.89 11.78
N PRO A 414 -1.70 3.45 10.56
CA PRO A 414 -1.31 2.13 10.11
C PRO A 414 0.15 2.13 9.66
N SER A 415 0.79 0.97 9.73
CA SER A 415 2.08 0.70 9.08
C SER A 415 2.12 -0.76 8.67
N VAL A 416 2.78 -1.08 7.55
CA VAL A 416 2.92 -2.46 7.07
C VAL A 416 4.41 -2.80 6.97
N PRO A 417 5.04 -3.17 8.10
CA PRO A 417 6.45 -3.58 8.12
C PRO A 417 6.77 -4.69 7.12
N LYS A 418 5.91 -5.71 7.00
CA LYS A 418 6.08 -6.83 6.06
C LYS A 418 4.85 -6.97 5.17
N GLY A 419 5.05 -6.89 3.87
CA GLY A 419 3.99 -7.01 2.87
C GLY A 419 4.46 -6.56 1.49
N SER A 420 3.78 -7.03 0.45
CA SER A 420 4.02 -6.57 -0.92
C SER A 420 3.80 -5.07 -1.05
N TRP A 421 4.52 -4.40 -1.97
CA TRP A 421 4.36 -2.97 -2.23
C TRP A 421 2.90 -2.54 -2.41
N ILE A 422 2.09 -3.29 -3.16
CA ILE A 422 0.67 -2.97 -3.38
C ILE A 422 -0.10 -2.86 -2.07
N VAL A 423 0.16 -3.75 -1.12
CA VAL A 423 -0.50 -3.75 0.19
C VAL A 423 -0.03 -2.56 1.01
N ARG A 424 1.29 -2.32 1.04
CA ARG A 424 1.88 -1.15 1.71
C ARG A 424 1.29 0.15 1.16
N GLN A 425 1.12 0.23 -0.17
CA GLN A 425 0.54 1.38 -0.86
C GLN A 425 -0.99 1.48 -0.65
N SER A 426 -1.71 0.37 -0.50
CA SER A 426 -3.16 0.34 -0.23
C SER A 426 -3.46 0.81 1.17
N VAL A 427 -2.78 0.24 2.16
CA VAL A 427 -2.97 0.58 3.58
C VAL A 427 -2.42 1.98 3.84
N GLY A 428 -1.27 2.31 3.25
CA GLY A 428 -0.54 3.55 3.50
C GLY A 428 0.14 3.57 4.87
N SER A 429 0.85 4.65 5.13
CA SER A 429 1.46 4.98 6.44
C SER A 429 0.97 6.33 6.98
N THR A 430 0.08 6.98 6.26
CA THR A 430 -0.45 8.30 6.60
C THR A 430 -1.52 8.14 7.70
N PRO A 431 -1.45 8.93 8.78
CA PRO A 431 -2.50 8.94 9.78
C PRO A 431 -3.88 9.28 9.20
N CYS A 432 -4.89 8.51 9.58
CA CYS A 432 -6.28 8.71 9.19
C CYS A 432 -7.13 9.10 10.40
N LEU A 433 -8.02 10.09 10.25
CA LEU A 433 -9.07 10.38 11.23
C LEU A 433 -10.17 9.32 11.09
N LEU A 434 -10.02 8.23 11.84
CA LEU A 434 -10.81 7.03 11.70
C LEU A 434 -12.32 7.31 11.85
N GLY A 435 -12.72 8.10 12.85
CA GLY A 435 -14.13 8.42 13.08
C GLY A 435 -14.77 9.36 12.04
N LYS A 436 -13.99 9.88 11.08
CA LYS A 436 -14.52 10.55 9.88
C LYS A 436 -14.53 9.67 8.65
N ALA A 437 -13.70 8.62 8.64
CA ALA A 437 -13.46 7.79 7.47
C ALA A 437 -14.39 6.56 7.43
N VAL A 438 -14.80 6.07 8.60
CA VAL A 438 -15.67 4.91 8.80
C VAL A 438 -16.63 5.17 9.96
N ASP A 439 -17.72 4.41 9.99
CA ASP A 439 -18.74 4.53 11.02
C ASP A 439 -18.20 3.90 12.31
N CYS A 440 -18.23 4.67 13.38
CA CYS A 440 -17.82 4.24 14.71
C CYS A 440 -19.02 4.27 15.65
N ASN A 441 -19.31 3.14 16.29
CA ASN A 441 -20.29 3.06 17.37
C ASN A 441 -19.56 3.06 18.72
N TYR A 442 -19.97 3.94 19.63
CA TYR A 442 -19.31 4.16 20.91
C TYR A 442 -20.16 3.66 22.06
N ILE A 443 -19.65 2.69 22.81
CA ILE A 443 -20.38 2.06 23.92
C ILE A 443 -19.66 2.34 25.22
N ARG A 444 -20.26 3.21 26.04
CA ARG A 444 -19.71 3.62 27.34
C ARG A 444 -20.31 2.77 28.47
N GLY A 445 -19.51 1.87 29.04
CA GLY A 445 -19.81 1.22 30.32
C GLY A 445 -19.21 2.01 31.49
N PRO A 446 -19.37 1.61 32.77
CA PRO A 446 -18.83 2.36 33.90
C PRO A 446 -17.29 2.46 33.91
N LYS A 447 -16.61 1.36 33.58
CA LYS A 447 -15.15 1.20 33.62
C LYS A 447 -14.51 0.95 32.24
N TYR A 448 -15.26 1.15 31.17
CA TYR A 448 -14.71 1.02 29.82
C TYR A 448 -15.42 1.93 28.81
N LEU A 449 -14.72 2.21 27.72
CA LEU A 449 -15.29 2.67 26.46
C LEU A 449 -14.92 1.66 25.37
N GLU A 450 -15.92 1.18 24.65
CA GLU A 450 -15.74 0.35 23.46
C GLU A 450 -16.04 1.18 22.21
N VAL A 451 -15.22 0.96 21.18
CA VAL A 451 -15.34 1.58 19.86
C VAL A 451 -15.45 0.47 18.84
N ASP A 452 -16.66 0.25 18.35
CA ASP A 452 -16.95 -0.64 17.23
C ASP A 452 -16.68 0.11 15.92
N ILE A 453 -15.68 -0.33 15.17
CA ILE A 453 -15.19 0.33 13.95
C ILE A 453 -15.65 -0.50 12.75
N ASP A 454 -16.65 0.00 12.02
CA ASP A 454 -17.20 -0.69 10.85
C ASP A 454 -16.44 -0.35 9.58
N ILE A 455 -15.49 -1.20 9.20
CA ILE A 455 -14.68 -0.97 8.00
C ILE A 455 -15.54 -1.02 6.71
N GLY A 456 -16.65 -1.74 6.73
CA GLY A 456 -17.51 -1.86 5.56
C GLY A 456 -18.37 -0.63 5.27
N SER A 457 -18.48 0.32 6.20
CA SER A 457 -19.24 1.55 5.95
C SER A 457 -18.55 2.48 4.93
N SER A 458 -17.26 2.23 4.65
CA SER A 458 -16.48 2.98 3.68
C SER A 458 -16.08 2.10 2.50
N THR A 459 -16.52 2.46 1.29
CA THR A 459 -16.14 1.78 0.04
C THR A 459 -14.62 1.78 -0.15
N VAL A 460 -13.96 2.89 0.18
CA VAL A 460 -12.49 3.02 0.13
C VAL A 460 -11.83 2.05 1.10
N ALA A 461 -12.26 1.99 2.36
CA ALA A 461 -11.66 1.11 3.36
C ALA A 461 -11.95 -0.37 3.06
N ASN A 462 -13.17 -0.69 2.62
CA ASN A 462 -13.58 -2.02 2.21
C ASN A 462 -12.79 -2.50 0.97
N GLY A 463 -12.55 -1.61 -0.01
CA GLY A 463 -11.71 -1.90 -1.18
C GLY A 463 -10.27 -2.23 -0.81
N VAL A 464 -9.65 -1.45 0.10
CA VAL A 464 -8.32 -1.75 0.66
C VAL A 464 -8.32 -3.11 1.36
N LEU A 465 -9.33 -3.39 2.17
CA LEU A 465 -9.46 -4.65 2.87
C LEU A 465 -9.60 -5.84 1.91
N GLY A 466 -10.35 -5.70 0.82
CA GLY A 466 -10.48 -6.71 -0.23
C GLY A 466 -9.14 -7.10 -0.87
N LEU A 467 -8.19 -6.15 -0.97
CA LEU A 467 -6.82 -6.41 -1.39
C LEU A 467 -6.00 -7.11 -0.31
N VAL A 468 -6.15 -6.70 0.95
CA VAL A 468 -5.39 -7.18 2.12
C VAL A 468 -5.80 -8.60 2.53
N THR A 469 -7.09 -8.89 2.61
CA THR A 469 -7.64 -10.15 3.15
C THR A 469 -7.09 -11.39 2.43
N GLY A 470 -6.87 -11.30 1.11
CA GLY A 470 -6.31 -12.42 0.34
C GLY A 470 -4.82 -12.68 0.57
N VAL A 471 -4.09 -11.77 1.23
CA VAL A 471 -2.65 -11.92 1.56
C VAL A 471 -2.38 -11.80 3.06
N ILE A 472 -3.39 -11.68 3.91
CA ILE A 472 -3.24 -11.39 5.35
C ILE A 472 -2.24 -12.32 6.08
N ARG A 473 -2.12 -13.57 5.63
CA ARG A 473 -1.18 -14.56 6.17
C ARG A 473 0.30 -14.25 5.90
N THR A 474 0.62 -13.35 4.96
CA THR A 474 1.99 -12.93 4.64
C THR A 474 2.31 -11.54 5.17
N LEU A 475 1.34 -10.88 5.80
CA LEU A 475 1.48 -9.51 6.27
C LEU A 475 1.89 -9.44 7.73
N VAL A 476 2.65 -8.40 8.03
CA VAL A 476 2.80 -7.86 9.38
C VAL A 476 2.27 -6.43 9.34
N VAL A 477 1.31 -6.14 10.20
CA VAL A 477 0.62 -4.84 10.25
C VAL A 477 0.74 -4.26 11.65
N ASP A 478 1.22 -3.03 11.73
CA ASP A 478 1.17 -2.24 12.95
C ASP A 478 0.02 -1.25 12.90
N MET A 479 -0.66 -1.11 14.03
CA MET A 479 -1.77 -0.16 14.21
C MET A 479 -1.53 0.63 15.49
N ALA A 480 -1.46 1.95 15.37
CA ALA A 480 -1.33 2.85 16.51
C ALA A 480 -2.56 3.77 16.63
N PHE A 481 -3.15 3.76 17.82
CA PHE A 481 -4.35 4.55 18.14
C PHE A 481 -3.96 5.81 18.89
N LEU A 482 -4.58 6.94 18.55
CA LEU A 482 -4.38 8.21 19.27
C LEU A 482 -5.59 9.12 19.14
N VAL A 483 -5.66 10.10 20.05
CA VAL A 483 -6.61 11.21 19.96
C VAL A 483 -5.89 12.41 19.33
N GLN A 484 -6.44 12.97 18.27
CA GLN A 484 -5.83 14.11 17.58
C GLN A 484 -5.85 15.36 18.45
N ALA A 485 -4.68 15.97 18.63
CA ALA A 485 -4.54 17.29 19.22
C ALA A 485 -4.85 18.39 18.19
N ASN A 486 -5.69 19.35 18.55
CA ASN A 486 -6.03 20.50 17.70
C ASN A 486 -5.56 21.83 18.31
N THR A 487 -5.34 21.89 19.62
CA THR A 487 -4.86 23.09 20.32
C THR A 487 -3.43 22.89 20.84
N THR A 488 -2.78 23.99 21.21
CA THR A 488 -1.38 23.97 21.69
C THR A 488 -1.22 23.31 23.06
N ASP A 489 -2.23 23.39 23.91
CA ASP A 489 -2.29 22.72 25.22
C ASP A 489 -2.51 21.20 25.11
N GLU A 490 -3.04 20.73 23.98
CA GLU A 490 -3.23 19.31 23.68
C GLU A 490 -1.95 18.65 23.13
N LEU A 491 -0.90 19.43 22.82
CA LEU A 491 0.35 18.94 22.24
C LEU A 491 1.45 18.72 23.32
N PRO A 492 2.36 17.75 23.12
CA PRO A 492 2.48 16.85 21.96
C PRO A 492 1.39 15.76 21.93
N GLU A 493 1.08 15.28 20.72
CA GLU A 493 0.23 14.08 20.57
C GLU A 493 0.91 12.87 21.23
N ARG A 494 0.13 11.98 21.84
CA ARG A 494 0.61 10.72 22.43
C ARG A 494 -0.27 9.56 21.97
N LEU A 495 0.35 8.40 21.76
CA LEU A 495 -0.39 7.19 21.41
C LEU A 495 -1.17 6.69 22.64
N ILE A 496 -2.41 6.30 22.42
CA ILE A 496 -3.18 5.49 23.37
C ILE A 496 -2.45 4.16 23.54
N GLY A 497 -2.13 3.51 22.43
CA GLY A 497 -1.36 2.28 22.37
C GLY A 497 -1.13 1.84 20.94
N ALA A 498 -0.25 0.85 20.77
CA ALA A 498 0.07 0.29 19.46
C ALA A 498 0.19 -1.23 19.51
N VAL A 499 -0.26 -1.88 18.45
CA VAL A 499 -0.26 -3.34 18.29
C VAL A 499 0.41 -3.70 16.98
N ARG A 500 1.17 -4.80 16.97
CA ARG A 500 1.63 -5.50 15.78
C ARG A 500 0.88 -6.82 15.67
N ALA A 501 0.19 -7.02 14.55
CA ALA A 501 -0.45 -8.28 14.18
C ALA A 501 0.39 -8.96 13.09
N SER A 502 0.78 -10.22 13.31
CA SER A 502 1.71 -10.95 12.44
C SER A 502 1.05 -12.18 11.83
N HIS A 503 1.03 -12.23 10.49
CA HIS A 503 0.66 -13.40 9.70
C HIS A 503 -0.68 -14.03 10.11
N ILE A 504 -1.70 -13.18 10.33
CA ILE A 504 -3.00 -13.60 10.89
C ILE A 504 -3.68 -14.62 9.99
N GLU A 505 -4.25 -15.65 10.61
CA GLU A 505 -4.98 -16.70 9.91
C GLU A 505 -6.50 -16.53 10.06
N LEU A 506 -7.22 -16.39 8.94
CA LEU A 506 -8.69 -16.30 8.98
C LEU A 506 -9.36 -17.55 9.58
N SER A 507 -8.70 -18.70 9.49
CA SER A 507 -9.19 -19.98 10.02
C SER A 507 -9.13 -20.07 11.54
N SER A 508 -8.17 -19.38 12.19
CA SER A 508 -7.98 -19.43 13.64
C SER A 508 -8.99 -18.59 14.43
N ALA A 509 -9.69 -17.66 13.75
CA ALA A 509 -10.76 -16.88 14.35
C ALA A 509 -11.83 -17.78 15.01
N ILE A 510 -12.27 -17.38 16.20
CA ILE A 510 -13.19 -18.16 17.04
C ILE A 510 -14.59 -17.54 17.00
N VAL A 511 -15.63 -18.37 17.07
CA VAL A 511 -17.00 -17.87 17.26
C VAL A 511 -17.19 -17.43 18.71
N PRO A 512 -17.47 -16.15 18.99
CA PRO A 512 -17.63 -15.68 20.36
C PRO A 512 -18.95 -16.20 20.94
N LYS A 513 -18.95 -16.48 22.25
CA LYS A 513 -20.19 -16.74 22.99
C LYS A 513 -20.74 -15.40 23.47
N LEU A 514 -21.47 -14.71 22.60
CA LEU A 514 -22.24 -13.52 23.00
C LEU A 514 -23.61 -14.02 23.47
N ASP A 515 -24.01 -13.65 24.68
CA ASP A 515 -25.36 -13.96 25.16
C ASP A 515 -26.37 -13.29 24.21
N VAL A 516 -27.42 -14.04 23.84
CA VAL A 516 -28.47 -13.56 22.93
C VAL A 516 -29.12 -12.33 23.58
N ASP A 517 -29.31 -11.26 22.81
CA ASP A 517 -30.07 -10.10 23.27
C ASP A 517 -31.38 -10.58 23.90
N PRO A 518 -31.77 -10.12 25.10
CA PRO A 518 -33.08 -10.41 25.62
C PRO A 518 -34.10 -9.84 24.63
N SER A 519 -34.81 -10.77 23.99
CA SER A 519 -35.86 -10.54 23.00
C SER A 519 -36.95 -9.58 23.46
#